data_AF-N6VRP9-F1
#
_entry.id   AF-N6VRP9-F1
#
_cell.length_a   1.000
_cell.length_b   1.000
_cell.length_c   1.000
_cell.angle_alpha   90.00
_cell.angle_beta   90.00
_cell.angle_gamma   90.00
#
_symmetry.space_group_name_H-M   'P 1'
#
loop_
_entity.id
_entity.type
_entity.pdbx_description
1 polymer ?
#
loop_
_entity_poly.entity_id
_entity_poly.type
_entity_poly.pdbx_seq_one_letter_code
_entity_poly.pdbx_strand_id
1 'polypeptide(L)'
;MRRLILGVMGAVLAVPLFAHAVAVTVIERAWQPPVTLAGQGDPARAVARLRDYVALQRLVMGYTDIHPETQRFIDDLWDSLESFDLDRFYRLLPEQTEAWRTMKVYGRVLSDHYRVGPDPVVGDHWQTAPTLGQFDARIRAREIERRDATHYLLEGEVSLGIGELTWPSMVQSTNEALRLMVQRDPAFDRDTSADADAFRRHVQVMNPSLTTDEVETLAPLWAAFPEIWSLLAQVGKVDNLLAGPSTEDGYRDIEASFSIDTDRLGHTYPALARHLGRLDSLLKIDLQLHDAQGQLLVLRFDTETLEGTVSMVLENGRLVPTRGRKPMRDARPFDPAETRDLVARIDTRMDILGIVADVQGMMANIRYSPTDTGARVESQVTQVPGIKVGGRALGLVPADLINVFLPRHIDELVVDFLTVACEGNGGQGIAASAEISRPDSGKAAQLDIAGAFEGLDNFLVRIGMGIVNDRIIPDERVSEDIRQLVFDAHEAFSKDLDQFERLSRLHARASQRRLVDGSK
;
A
#
# COMPACT_ATOMS: atom_id res chain seq x y z
N MET A 1 -17.71 29.50 15.86
CA MET A 1 -18.67 30.48 16.43
C MET A 1 -19.63 29.73 17.37
N ARG A 2 -19.86 30.22 18.60
CA ARG A 2 -20.60 29.55 19.69
C ARG A 2 -22.13 29.79 19.64
N ARG A 3 -22.88 28.69 19.89
CA ARG A 3 -24.20 28.53 20.59
C ARG A 3 -25.51 29.10 19.98
N LEU A 4 -26.50 28.21 19.77
CA LEU A 4 -27.78 28.09 20.52
C LEU A 4 -28.55 26.82 20.03
N ILE A 5 -28.75 25.77 20.85
CA ILE A 5 -29.86 25.42 21.80
C ILE A 5 -30.91 24.42 21.23
N LEU A 6 -30.86 23.22 21.80
CA LEU A 6 -31.91 22.29 22.28
C LEU A 6 -33.17 21.98 21.43
N GLY A 7 -33.31 20.68 21.12
CA GLY A 7 -34.27 19.85 21.86
C GLY A 7 -35.39 19.17 21.07
N VAL A 8 -35.21 17.90 20.70
CA VAL A 8 -36.25 16.85 20.82
C VAL A 8 -35.55 15.53 21.17
N MET A 9 -35.80 15.05 22.40
CA MET A 9 -35.61 13.65 22.79
C MET A 9 -36.57 12.77 21.98
N GLY A 10 -36.12 11.56 21.60
CA GLY A 10 -37.07 10.47 21.37
C GLY A 10 -36.75 9.51 20.23
N ALA A 11 -35.56 8.94 20.19
CA ALA A 11 -35.37 7.57 19.70
C ALA A 11 -34.06 7.06 20.27
N VAL A 12 -34.14 6.28 21.36
CA VAL A 12 -33.11 5.29 21.63
C VAL A 12 -33.14 4.37 20.41
N LEU A 13 -32.25 4.62 19.45
CA LEU A 13 -31.87 3.59 18.49
C LEU A 13 -31.26 2.48 19.33
N ALA A 14 -32.10 1.51 19.66
CA ALA A 14 -31.65 0.20 20.07
C ALA A 14 -30.71 -0.26 18.94
N VAL A 15 -29.40 -0.16 19.18
CA VAL A 15 -28.42 -0.93 18.44
C VAL A 15 -28.90 -2.37 18.59
N PRO A 16 -29.29 -3.07 17.52
CA PRO A 16 -29.57 -4.47 17.65
C PRO A 16 -28.24 -5.10 18.08
N LEU A 17 -28.18 -5.52 19.34
CA LEU A 17 -27.19 -6.48 19.80
C LEU A 17 -27.43 -7.71 18.91
N PHE A 18 -26.58 -7.90 17.89
CA PHE A 18 -26.43 -9.18 17.20
C PHE A 18 -25.89 -10.17 18.23
N ALA A 19 -26.80 -10.66 19.08
CA ALA A 19 -26.52 -11.53 20.21
C ALA A 19 -26.62 -13.00 19.83
N HIS A 20 -26.36 -13.36 18.57
CA HIS A 20 -26.11 -14.74 18.17
C HIS A 20 -25.03 -14.66 17.10
N ALA A 21 -23.81 -15.03 17.49
CA ALA A 21 -22.61 -14.81 16.71
C ALA A 21 -22.10 -16.15 16.19
N VAL A 22 -21.55 -16.13 14.98
CA VAL A 22 -20.68 -17.19 14.46
C VAL A 22 -19.70 -17.63 15.55
N ALA A 23 -19.38 -18.92 15.61
CA ALA A 23 -18.52 -19.47 16.64
C ALA A 23 -17.26 -18.62 16.85
N VAL A 24 -16.93 -18.29 18.11
CA VAL A 24 -15.79 -17.41 18.44
C VAL A 24 -14.47 -17.91 17.83
N THR A 25 -14.33 -19.23 17.67
CA THR A 25 -13.16 -19.84 17.01
C THR A 25 -13.00 -19.44 15.54
N VAL A 26 -14.08 -19.13 14.81
CA VAL A 26 -14.03 -18.60 13.44
C VAL A 26 -13.44 -17.20 13.45
N ILE A 27 -13.90 -16.37 14.39
CA ILE A 27 -13.42 -14.99 14.56
C ILE A 27 -11.95 -15.00 14.99
N GLU A 28 -11.59 -15.82 15.98
CA GLU A 28 -10.20 -15.98 16.43
C GLU A 28 -9.26 -16.42 15.29
N ARG A 29 -9.70 -17.35 14.43
CA ARG A 29 -8.92 -17.76 13.27
C ARG A 29 -8.69 -16.61 12.29
N ALA A 30 -9.73 -15.85 11.95
CA ALA A 30 -9.59 -14.72 11.03
C ALA A 30 -8.71 -13.59 11.60
N TRP A 31 -8.70 -13.43 12.93
CA TRP A 31 -7.81 -12.51 13.65
C TRP A 31 -6.39 -13.06 13.86
N GLN A 32 -6.09 -14.29 13.46
CA GLN A 32 -4.78 -14.89 13.69
C GLN A 32 -3.61 -14.14 13.05
N PRO A 33 -3.70 -13.60 11.81
CA PRO A 33 -2.63 -12.77 11.25
C PRO A 33 -2.31 -11.52 12.08
N PRO A 34 -3.26 -10.62 12.42
CA PRO A 34 -2.95 -9.48 13.28
C PRO A 34 -2.53 -9.89 14.69
N VAL A 35 -3.05 -10.99 15.25
CA VAL A 35 -2.61 -11.54 16.54
C VAL A 35 -1.16 -12.05 16.48
N THR A 36 -0.76 -12.69 15.39
CA THR A 36 0.61 -13.17 15.19
C THR A 36 1.57 -12.01 14.99
N LEU A 37 1.16 -11.02 14.19
CA LEU A 37 1.95 -9.83 13.88
C LEU A 37 2.20 -8.97 15.13
N ALA A 38 1.11 -8.54 15.78
CA ALA A 38 1.18 -7.61 16.90
C ALA A 38 1.39 -8.34 18.24
N GLY A 39 0.79 -9.51 18.45
CA GLY A 39 0.82 -10.22 19.73
C GLY A 39 1.82 -11.37 19.82
N GLN A 40 2.47 -11.75 18.72
CA GLN A 40 3.30 -12.96 18.65
C GLN A 40 2.51 -14.22 19.03
N GLY A 41 1.22 -14.24 18.67
CA GLY A 41 0.29 -15.32 18.99
C GLY A 41 -0.51 -15.13 20.28
N ASP A 42 -0.22 -14.10 21.09
CA ASP A 42 -1.01 -13.74 22.28
C ASP A 42 -2.09 -12.69 21.93
N PRO A 43 -3.39 -13.03 22.00
CA PRO A 43 -4.48 -12.10 21.72
C PRO A 43 -4.51 -10.86 22.62
N ALA A 44 -4.20 -11.00 23.90
CA ALA A 44 -4.25 -9.86 24.84
C ALA A 44 -3.13 -8.87 24.54
N ARG A 45 -1.93 -9.38 24.24
CA ARG A 45 -0.80 -8.56 23.79
C ARG A 45 -1.08 -7.90 22.44
N ALA A 46 -1.68 -8.65 21.50
CA ALA A 46 -2.07 -8.11 20.19
C ALA A 46 -3.03 -6.94 20.34
N VAL A 47 -4.11 -7.11 21.12
CA VAL A 47 -5.08 -6.05 21.37
C VAL A 47 -4.41 -4.82 21.95
N ALA A 48 -3.59 -4.96 23.00
CA ALA A 48 -2.89 -3.83 23.61
C ALA A 48 -2.05 -3.04 22.59
N ARG A 49 -1.22 -3.73 21.80
CA ARG A 49 -0.39 -3.07 20.79
C ARG A 49 -1.19 -2.47 19.64
N LEU A 50 -2.23 -3.15 19.16
CA LEU A 50 -3.11 -2.62 18.12
C LEU A 50 -3.84 -1.35 18.59
N ARG A 51 -4.16 -1.23 19.89
CA ARG A 51 -4.68 0.02 20.46
C ARG A 51 -3.66 1.15 20.43
N ASP A 52 -2.38 0.87 20.63
CA ASP A 52 -1.33 1.89 20.51
C ASP A 52 -1.27 2.44 19.07
N TYR A 53 -1.40 1.58 18.05
CA TYR A 53 -1.48 2.01 16.65
C TYR A 53 -2.74 2.85 16.36
N VAL A 54 -3.91 2.42 16.86
CA VAL A 54 -5.17 3.19 16.72
C VAL A 54 -5.06 4.55 17.41
N ALA A 55 -4.48 4.60 18.61
CA ALA A 55 -4.28 5.86 19.34
C ALA A 55 -3.31 6.80 18.61
N LEU A 56 -2.19 6.27 18.11
CA LEU A 56 -1.23 7.01 17.30
C LEU A 56 -1.88 7.58 16.06
N GLN A 57 -2.64 6.79 15.32
CA GLN A 57 -3.24 7.25 14.08
C GLN A 57 -4.34 8.30 14.32
N ARG A 58 -5.12 8.20 15.40
CA ARG A 58 -6.01 9.30 15.82
C ARG A 58 -5.25 10.58 16.16
N LEU A 59 -4.07 10.45 16.78
CA LEU A 59 -3.20 11.59 17.07
C LEU A 59 -2.70 12.25 15.77
N VAL A 60 -2.19 11.46 14.83
CA VAL A 60 -1.67 11.93 13.54
C VAL A 60 -2.78 12.57 12.69
N MET A 61 -3.97 11.96 12.63
CA MET A 61 -5.04 12.47 11.77
C MET A 61 -5.78 13.66 12.40
N GLY A 62 -5.99 13.66 13.72
CA GLY A 62 -6.80 14.66 14.40
C GLY A 62 -6.01 15.81 15.02
N TYR A 63 -4.72 15.61 15.31
CA TYR A 63 -3.92 16.50 16.16
C TYR A 63 -2.49 16.66 15.65
N THR A 64 -2.28 16.74 14.34
CA THR A 64 -0.96 17.10 13.80
C THR A 64 -0.77 18.62 13.76
N ASP A 65 0.29 19.08 14.40
CA ASP A 65 0.83 20.44 14.29
C ASP A 65 2.05 20.43 13.36
N ILE A 66 1.95 21.12 12.24
CA ILE A 66 3.04 21.26 11.27
C ILE A 66 3.65 22.64 11.46
N HIS A 67 4.96 22.67 11.73
CA HIS A 67 5.70 23.91 11.85
C HIS A 67 5.47 24.79 10.60
N PRO A 68 5.06 26.07 10.71
CA PRO A 68 4.62 26.86 9.54
C PRO A 68 5.65 27.04 8.43
N GLU A 69 6.95 27.03 8.75
CA GLU A 69 8.01 27.04 7.74
C GLU A 69 8.16 25.68 7.05
N THR A 70 7.96 24.60 7.79
CA THR A 70 7.97 23.24 7.23
C THR A 70 6.75 23.00 6.36
N GLN A 71 5.57 23.51 6.75
CA GLN A 71 4.37 23.44 5.90
C GLN A 71 4.62 24.13 4.56
N ARG A 72 5.01 25.42 4.59
CA ARG A 72 5.30 26.19 3.36
C ARG A 72 6.36 25.51 2.49
N PHE A 73 7.41 25.00 3.12
CA PHE A 73 8.44 24.26 2.41
C PHE A 73 7.87 22.98 1.76
N ILE A 74 7.07 22.19 2.49
CA ILE A 74 6.45 20.96 1.96
C ILE A 74 5.56 21.31 0.77
N ASP A 75 4.76 22.36 0.88
CA ASP A 75 3.91 22.84 -0.22
C ASP A 75 4.76 23.25 -1.44
N ASP A 76 5.81 24.05 -1.25
CA ASP A 76 6.74 24.45 -2.32
C ASP A 76 7.50 23.27 -2.95
N LEU A 77 7.86 22.27 -2.13
CA LEU A 77 8.52 21.04 -2.58
C LEU A 77 7.57 20.21 -3.44
N TRP A 78 6.31 20.04 -3.02
CA TRP A 78 5.28 19.38 -3.81
C TRP A 78 5.04 20.12 -5.12
N ASP A 79 4.81 21.44 -5.11
CA ASP A 79 4.66 22.25 -6.32
C ASP A 79 5.81 22.06 -7.32
N SER A 80 7.05 21.92 -6.81
CA SER A 80 8.24 21.73 -7.65
C SER A 80 8.29 20.33 -8.25
N LEU A 81 7.90 19.30 -7.50
CA LEU A 81 7.80 17.93 -7.99
C LEU A 81 6.64 17.77 -8.99
N GLU A 82 5.50 18.41 -8.73
CA GLU A 82 4.32 18.45 -9.60
C GLU A 82 4.63 19.11 -10.95
N SER A 83 5.40 20.19 -10.94
CA SER A 83 5.85 20.86 -12.18
C SER A 83 7.12 20.25 -12.78
N PHE A 84 7.68 19.21 -12.15
CA PHE A 84 8.96 18.59 -12.47
C PHE A 84 10.12 19.60 -12.62
N ASP A 85 10.07 20.70 -11.87
CA ASP A 85 11.08 21.76 -11.86
C ASP A 85 12.21 21.40 -10.89
N LEU A 86 13.16 20.60 -11.38
CA LEU A 86 14.25 20.04 -10.56
C LEU A 86 15.24 21.12 -10.09
N ASP A 87 15.46 22.18 -10.86
CA ASP A 87 16.22 23.35 -10.44
C ASP A 87 15.52 24.11 -9.30
N ARG A 88 14.21 24.37 -9.39
CA ARG A 88 13.45 24.93 -8.25
C ARG A 88 13.54 24.01 -7.04
N PHE A 89 13.34 22.70 -7.22
CA PHE A 89 13.47 21.70 -6.16
C PHE A 89 14.84 21.76 -5.48
N TYR A 90 15.93 21.73 -6.25
CA TYR A 90 17.30 21.83 -5.73
C TYR A 90 17.51 23.12 -4.95
N ARG A 91 17.03 24.27 -5.47
CA ARG A 91 17.19 25.57 -4.82
C ARG A 91 16.37 25.73 -3.54
N LEU A 92 15.26 25.02 -3.39
CA LEU A 92 14.44 25.01 -2.16
C LEU A 92 15.16 24.35 -0.99
N LEU A 93 16.00 23.34 -1.23
CA LEU A 93 16.69 22.60 -0.17
C LEU A 93 17.64 23.54 0.61
N PRO A 94 17.45 23.70 1.94
CA PRO A 94 18.03 24.80 2.70
C PRO A 94 19.49 24.59 3.10
N GLU A 95 19.90 23.35 3.39
CA GLU A 95 21.26 23.06 3.86
C GLU A 95 22.16 22.74 2.67
N GLN A 96 23.30 23.42 2.54
CA GLN A 96 24.29 23.11 1.51
C GLN A 96 25.56 22.53 2.15
N THR A 97 25.93 21.31 1.75
CA THR A 97 27.17 20.65 2.13
C THR A 97 27.88 20.18 0.87
N GLU A 98 29.04 20.78 0.57
CA GLU A 98 29.76 20.56 -0.69
C GLU A 98 28.85 20.80 -1.92
N ALA A 99 28.68 19.79 -2.78
CA ALA A 99 27.82 19.81 -3.96
C ALA A 99 26.37 19.41 -3.66
N TRP A 100 26.06 18.98 -2.43
CA TRP A 100 24.73 18.53 -2.05
C TRP A 100 23.94 19.64 -1.38
N ARG A 101 22.67 19.75 -1.76
CA ARG A 101 21.66 20.44 -0.95
C ARG A 101 20.78 19.42 -0.28
N THR A 102 20.41 19.66 0.98
CA THR A 102 19.73 18.69 1.84
C THR A 102 18.65 19.36 2.67
N MET A 103 17.63 18.58 3.02
CA MET A 103 16.68 18.87 4.07
C MET A 103 16.48 17.64 4.95
N LYS A 104 16.24 17.87 6.25
CA LYS A 104 15.73 16.86 7.16
C LYS A 104 14.39 17.30 7.74
N VAL A 105 13.43 16.38 7.79
CA VAL A 105 12.11 16.58 8.39
C VAL A 105 11.86 15.47 9.38
N TYR A 106 11.26 15.81 10.52
CA TYR A 106 11.00 14.88 11.60
C TYR A 106 9.53 14.88 11.96
N GLY A 107 8.99 13.69 12.18
CA GLY A 107 7.70 13.47 12.82
C GLY A 107 7.90 12.95 14.24
N ARG A 108 7.29 13.61 15.23
CA ARG A 108 7.41 13.24 16.65
C ARG A 108 6.06 13.16 17.33
N VAL A 109 5.88 12.09 18.10
CA VAL A 109 4.75 11.92 19.00
C VAL A 109 5.03 12.72 20.28
N LEU A 110 4.14 13.67 20.60
CA LEU A 110 4.10 14.38 21.87
C LEU A 110 2.87 13.91 22.67
N SER A 111 2.73 14.37 23.92
CA SER A 111 1.70 13.85 24.85
C SER A 111 0.25 14.03 24.37
N ASP A 112 -0.03 15.07 23.59
CA ASP A 112 -1.37 15.52 23.21
C ASP A 112 -1.51 15.87 21.72
N HIS A 113 -0.40 15.88 20.96
CA HIS A 113 -0.39 16.15 19.53
C HIS A 113 0.78 15.46 18.84
N TYR A 114 0.70 15.35 17.52
CA TYR A 114 1.79 14.94 16.66
C TYR A 114 2.46 16.19 16.09
N ARG A 115 3.78 16.25 16.06
CA ARG A 115 4.51 17.41 15.52
C ARG A 115 5.32 17.01 14.29
N VAL A 116 5.18 17.78 13.22
CA VAL A 116 6.02 17.70 12.03
C VAL A 116 6.80 18.99 11.89
N GLY A 117 8.12 18.92 11.74
CA GLY A 117 8.93 20.12 11.66
C GLY A 117 10.41 19.87 11.41
N PRO A 118 11.22 20.95 11.40
CA PRO A 118 12.65 20.81 11.51
C PRO A 118 12.98 20.34 12.94
N ASP A 119 14.17 19.79 13.12
CA ASP A 119 14.74 19.22 14.36
C ASP A 119 14.04 19.61 15.69
N PRO A 120 13.58 18.65 16.51
CA PRO A 120 12.92 18.96 17.77
C PRO A 120 13.89 19.59 18.79
N VAL A 121 13.72 20.90 19.01
CA VAL A 121 13.81 21.59 20.31
C VAL A 121 14.74 20.94 21.37
N VAL A 122 15.94 21.52 21.52
CA VAL A 122 16.69 21.75 22.79
C VAL A 122 16.60 20.64 23.85
N GLY A 123 17.63 19.78 23.91
CA GLY A 123 17.97 19.01 25.11
C GLY A 123 18.18 17.51 24.87
N ASP A 124 19.44 17.11 24.78
CA ASP A 124 19.98 15.77 25.05
C ASP A 124 19.17 14.55 24.60
N HIS A 125 19.33 14.15 23.33
CA HIS A 125 20.10 12.95 22.93
C HIS A 125 19.79 12.58 21.46
N TRP A 126 20.76 12.82 20.60
CA TRP A 126 20.70 12.78 19.14
C TRP A 126 20.86 11.38 18.52
N GLN A 127 20.52 10.29 19.22
CA GLN A 127 20.92 8.94 18.79
C GLN A 127 19.88 7.82 19.00
N THR A 128 18.65 8.15 19.38
CA THR A 128 17.61 7.11 19.52
C THR A 128 16.86 6.94 18.21
N ALA A 129 17.15 5.83 17.54
CA ALA A 129 16.24 5.06 16.69
C ALA A 129 14.76 5.50 16.82
N PRO A 130 14.06 5.86 15.72
CA PRO A 130 12.65 6.23 15.78
C PRO A 130 11.81 5.19 16.51
N THR A 131 10.99 5.66 17.44
CA THR A 131 10.01 4.81 18.15
C THR A 131 8.67 4.80 17.41
N LEU A 132 7.69 4.03 17.90
CA LEU A 132 6.39 3.88 17.24
C LEU A 132 5.79 5.22 16.79
N GLY A 133 5.60 5.38 15.48
CA GLY A 133 4.99 6.57 14.86
C GLY A 133 5.92 7.76 14.66
N GLN A 134 7.16 7.71 15.14
CA GLN A 134 8.16 8.72 14.83
C GLN A 134 8.81 8.39 13.50
N PHE A 135 9.10 9.42 12.70
CA PHE A 135 9.87 9.25 11.47
C PHE A 135 10.96 10.31 11.33
N ASP A 136 12.01 9.93 10.60
CA ASP A 136 13.11 10.80 10.18
C ASP A 136 13.17 10.72 8.65
N ALA A 137 13.01 11.85 7.97
CA ALA A 137 13.11 11.94 6.52
C ALA A 137 14.27 12.83 6.14
N ARG A 138 15.09 12.39 5.17
CA ARG A 138 16.17 13.17 4.58
C ARG A 138 16.01 13.19 3.07
N ILE A 139 15.94 14.37 2.51
CA ILE A 139 15.90 14.59 1.06
C ILE A 139 17.14 15.36 0.68
N ARG A 140 17.86 14.93 -0.36
CA ARG A 140 19.01 15.66 -0.89
C ARG A 140 19.04 15.65 -2.40
N ALA A 141 19.62 16.69 -2.98
CA ALA A 141 19.87 16.77 -4.40
C ALA A 141 21.26 17.34 -4.70
N ARG A 142 21.82 16.91 -5.82
CA ARG A 142 23.08 17.42 -6.36
C ARG A 142 22.92 17.74 -7.83
N GLU A 143 23.36 18.92 -8.22
CA GLU A 143 23.45 19.34 -9.62
C GLU A 143 24.60 18.63 -10.34
N ILE A 144 24.34 18.19 -11.57
CA ILE A 144 25.31 17.54 -12.45
C ILE A 144 25.29 18.31 -13.78
N GLU A 145 26.34 19.08 -14.02
CA GLU A 145 26.51 19.80 -15.28
C GLU A 145 26.91 18.82 -16.41
N ARG A 146 26.10 18.77 -17.48
CA ARG A 146 26.42 18.10 -18.74
C ARG A 146 26.45 19.12 -19.88
N ARG A 147 27.03 18.73 -21.03
CA ARG A 147 27.19 19.64 -22.19
C ARG A 147 25.85 20.12 -22.77
N ASP A 148 24.81 19.30 -22.64
CA ASP A 148 23.55 19.49 -23.39
C ASP A 148 22.35 19.85 -22.50
N ALA A 149 22.43 19.63 -21.18
CA ALA A 149 21.40 19.98 -20.19
C ALA A 149 21.95 19.90 -18.75
N THR A 150 21.21 20.48 -17.80
CA THR A 150 21.46 20.31 -16.36
C THR A 150 20.70 19.09 -15.86
N HIS A 151 21.41 18.20 -15.18
CA HIS A 151 20.83 17.03 -14.54
C HIS A 151 20.85 17.23 -13.02
N TYR A 152 19.95 16.55 -12.31
CA TYR A 152 19.94 16.51 -10.86
C TYR A 152 19.91 15.06 -10.39
N LEU A 153 20.81 14.70 -9.48
CA LEU A 153 20.70 13.46 -8.72
C LEU A 153 19.89 13.74 -7.47
N LEU A 154 18.72 13.09 -7.37
CA LEU A 154 17.83 13.19 -6.22
C LEU A 154 17.98 11.93 -5.37
N GLU A 155 18.05 12.11 -4.06
CA GLU A 155 18.00 11.03 -3.10
C GLU A 155 17.02 11.34 -1.96
N GLY A 156 16.24 10.35 -1.57
CA GLY A 156 15.32 10.41 -0.45
C GLY A 156 15.53 9.22 0.47
N GLU A 157 15.51 9.46 1.77
CA GLU A 157 15.59 8.46 2.82
C GLU A 157 14.51 8.75 3.86
N VAL A 158 13.80 7.72 4.31
CA VAL A 158 12.78 7.79 5.36
C VAL A 158 13.00 6.62 6.31
N SER A 159 13.19 6.90 7.59
CA SER A 159 13.21 5.91 8.66
C SER A 159 11.96 6.07 9.52
N LEU A 160 11.18 5.02 9.68
CA LEU A 160 9.94 5.01 10.45
C LEU A 160 10.04 4.00 11.59
N GLY A 161 9.71 4.42 12.81
CA GLY A 161 9.58 3.51 13.94
C GLY A 161 8.22 2.79 13.90
N ILE A 162 8.25 1.47 13.79
CA ILE A 162 7.07 0.60 13.66
C ILE A 162 6.83 -0.25 14.92
N GLY A 163 7.24 0.27 16.09
CA GLY A 163 6.94 -0.32 17.39
C GLY A 163 7.57 -1.70 17.63
N GLU A 164 6.92 -2.55 18.44
CA GLU A 164 7.51 -3.83 18.87
C GLU A 164 7.18 -5.01 17.93
N LEU A 165 7.39 -4.82 16.63
CA LEU A 165 7.28 -5.89 15.63
C LEU A 165 8.56 -6.73 15.58
N THR A 166 8.43 -7.99 15.17
CA THR A 166 9.56 -8.88 14.94
C THR A 166 9.46 -9.50 13.55
N TRP A 167 10.60 -9.70 12.91
CA TRP A 167 10.66 -10.30 11.58
C TRP A 167 9.98 -11.69 11.50
N PRO A 168 10.18 -12.62 12.45
CA PRO A 168 9.46 -13.90 12.44
C PRO A 168 7.93 -13.74 12.51
N SER A 169 7.43 -12.80 13.31
CA SER A 169 5.99 -12.52 13.41
C SER A 169 5.41 -11.95 12.12
N MET A 170 6.18 -11.13 11.41
CA MET A 170 5.79 -10.59 10.11
C MET A 170 5.66 -11.70 9.07
N VAL A 171 6.71 -12.52 8.91
CA VAL A 171 6.72 -13.68 8.00
C VAL A 171 5.58 -14.65 8.31
N GLN A 172 5.39 -15.00 9.58
CA GLN A 172 4.35 -15.93 9.98
C GLN A 172 2.95 -15.36 9.75
N SER A 173 2.74 -14.07 10.04
CA SER A 173 1.48 -13.38 9.78
C SER A 173 1.15 -13.35 8.28
N THR A 174 2.11 -13.03 7.42
CA THR A 174 1.91 -13.04 5.96
C THR A 174 1.54 -14.44 5.45
N ASN A 175 2.25 -15.49 5.87
CA ASN A 175 1.92 -16.86 5.48
C ASN A 175 0.52 -17.27 5.96
N GLU A 176 0.14 -16.86 7.18
CA GLU A 176 -1.19 -17.13 7.71
C GLU A 176 -2.27 -16.37 6.93
N ALA A 177 -2.06 -15.10 6.60
CA ALA A 177 -3.00 -14.31 5.79
C ALA A 177 -3.21 -14.95 4.41
N LEU A 178 -2.11 -15.33 3.73
CA LEU A 178 -2.18 -16.03 2.44
C LEU A 178 -2.90 -17.38 2.55
N ARG A 179 -2.69 -18.12 3.65
CA ARG A 179 -3.41 -19.36 3.92
C ARG A 179 -4.91 -19.14 4.10
N LEU A 180 -5.32 -18.08 4.82
CA LEU A 180 -6.73 -17.75 5.01
C LEU A 180 -7.43 -17.37 3.72
N MET A 181 -6.74 -16.72 2.78
CA MET A 181 -7.30 -16.35 1.47
C MET A 181 -7.69 -17.55 0.60
N VAL A 182 -7.15 -18.74 0.90
CA VAL A 182 -7.35 -19.95 0.07
C VAL A 182 -7.93 -21.13 0.83
N GLN A 183 -8.18 -21.00 2.14
CA GLN A 183 -8.64 -22.11 2.96
C GLN A 183 -9.97 -21.76 3.63
N ARG A 184 -11.02 -22.51 3.28
CA ARG A 184 -12.31 -22.46 3.96
C ARG A 184 -12.20 -22.66 5.47
N ASP A 185 -13.23 -22.23 6.18
CA ASP A 185 -13.35 -22.50 7.61
C ASP A 185 -14.19 -23.73 7.94
N PRO A 186 -13.59 -24.83 8.44
CA PRO A 186 -14.37 -26.05 8.73
C PRO A 186 -15.44 -25.89 9.79
N ALA A 187 -15.31 -24.90 10.69
CA ALA A 187 -16.36 -24.59 11.66
C ALA A 187 -17.48 -23.78 11.00
N PHE A 188 -17.13 -22.79 10.17
CA PHE A 188 -18.09 -21.98 9.41
C PHE A 188 -18.85 -22.79 8.34
N ASP A 189 -18.15 -23.67 7.61
CA ASP A 189 -18.72 -24.56 6.57
C ASP A 189 -19.85 -25.45 7.12
N ARG A 190 -19.78 -25.80 8.41
CA ARG A 190 -20.78 -26.62 9.11
C ARG A 190 -21.82 -25.78 9.85
N ASP A 191 -21.63 -24.46 9.92
CA ASP A 191 -22.52 -23.54 10.61
C ASP A 191 -23.72 -23.21 9.73
N THR A 192 -24.87 -23.82 10.05
CA THR A 192 -26.15 -23.57 9.37
C THR A 192 -27.04 -22.59 10.16
N SER A 193 -26.45 -21.76 11.02
CA SER A 193 -27.19 -20.73 11.74
C SER A 193 -27.68 -19.64 10.79
N ALA A 194 -28.76 -18.97 11.19
CA ALA A 194 -29.29 -17.83 10.43
C ALA A 194 -28.26 -16.70 10.26
N ASP A 195 -27.33 -16.56 11.20
CA ASP A 195 -26.27 -15.54 11.16
C ASP A 195 -25.18 -15.91 10.13
N ALA A 196 -24.71 -17.16 10.12
CA ALA A 196 -23.79 -17.65 9.08
C ALA A 196 -24.40 -17.49 7.68
N ASP A 197 -25.69 -17.83 7.53
CA ASP A 197 -26.42 -17.63 6.27
C ASP A 197 -26.65 -16.15 5.92
N ALA A 198 -26.71 -15.26 6.91
CA ALA A 198 -26.74 -13.82 6.67
C ALA A 198 -25.41 -13.33 6.10
N PHE A 199 -24.27 -13.77 6.65
CA PHE A 199 -22.94 -13.43 6.12
C PHE A 199 -22.74 -13.95 4.70
N ARG A 200 -23.10 -15.22 4.42
CA ARG A 200 -23.06 -15.78 3.06
C ARG A 200 -23.86 -14.95 2.07
N ARG A 201 -25.10 -14.62 2.42
CA ARG A 201 -25.97 -13.77 1.58
C ARG A 201 -25.39 -12.39 1.38
N HIS A 202 -24.81 -11.80 2.43
CA HIS A 202 -24.21 -10.48 2.34
C HIS A 202 -23.04 -10.49 1.34
N VAL A 203 -22.14 -11.48 1.44
CA VAL A 203 -21.02 -11.65 0.49
C VAL A 203 -21.54 -11.83 -0.94
N GLN A 204 -22.54 -12.69 -1.15
CA GLN A 204 -23.10 -12.95 -2.47
C GLN A 204 -23.79 -11.72 -3.09
N VAL A 205 -24.54 -10.95 -2.29
CA VAL A 205 -25.22 -9.74 -2.77
C VAL A 205 -24.20 -8.70 -3.22
N MET A 206 -23.10 -8.59 -2.49
CA MET A 206 -22.05 -7.62 -2.75
C MET A 206 -21.11 -8.05 -3.88
N ASN A 207 -20.94 -9.35 -4.05
CA ASN A 207 -20.02 -9.96 -5.00
C ASN A 207 -20.76 -11.07 -5.79
N PRO A 208 -21.68 -10.70 -6.70
CA PRO A 208 -22.62 -11.64 -7.31
C PRO A 208 -21.97 -12.67 -8.24
N SER A 209 -20.74 -12.40 -8.71
CA SER A 209 -19.96 -13.29 -9.56
C SER A 209 -19.22 -14.38 -8.80
N LEU A 210 -19.11 -14.29 -7.48
CA LEU A 210 -18.39 -15.28 -6.69
C LEU A 210 -19.11 -16.63 -6.68
N THR A 211 -18.31 -17.67 -6.79
CA THR A 211 -18.74 -19.06 -6.61
C THR A 211 -19.03 -19.37 -5.15
N THR A 212 -19.76 -20.46 -4.89
CA THR A 212 -20.02 -20.92 -3.51
C THR A 212 -18.73 -21.16 -2.72
N ASP A 213 -17.68 -21.67 -3.37
CA ASP A 213 -16.38 -21.90 -2.71
C ASP A 213 -15.72 -20.62 -2.22
N GLU A 214 -15.82 -19.55 -3.02
CA GLU A 214 -15.27 -18.24 -2.68
C GLU A 214 -16.13 -17.56 -1.61
N VAL A 215 -17.46 -17.71 -1.67
CA VAL A 215 -18.35 -17.21 -0.61
C VAL A 215 -18.04 -17.85 0.74
N GLU A 216 -17.86 -19.17 0.81
CA GLU A 216 -17.48 -19.84 2.06
C GLU A 216 -16.08 -19.46 2.54
N THR A 217 -15.21 -18.99 1.65
CA THR A 217 -13.87 -18.50 2.00
C THR A 217 -13.92 -17.07 2.57
N LEU A 218 -14.74 -16.19 1.99
CA LEU A 218 -14.82 -14.77 2.40
C LEU A 218 -15.80 -14.51 3.55
N ALA A 219 -16.91 -15.24 3.65
CA ALA A 219 -17.92 -15.06 4.69
C ALA A 219 -17.38 -15.12 6.14
N PRO A 220 -16.45 -16.03 6.52
CA PRO A 220 -15.86 -15.99 7.85
C PRO A 220 -14.99 -14.75 8.10
N LEU A 221 -14.35 -14.20 7.07
CA LEU A 221 -13.63 -12.92 7.17
C LEU A 221 -14.60 -11.75 7.38
N TRP A 222 -15.78 -11.79 6.74
CA TRP A 222 -16.86 -10.83 6.96
C TRP A 222 -17.40 -10.85 8.38
N ALA A 223 -17.56 -12.04 8.94
CA ALA A 223 -17.99 -12.20 10.33
C ALA A 223 -16.96 -11.64 11.34
N ALA A 224 -15.67 -11.70 11.00
CA ALA A 224 -14.58 -11.26 11.86
C ALA A 224 -14.26 -9.76 11.76
N PHE A 225 -14.50 -9.14 10.60
CA PHE A 225 -14.19 -7.74 10.31
C PHE A 225 -15.38 -6.96 9.71
N PRO A 226 -16.58 -7.02 10.32
CA PRO A 226 -17.81 -6.52 9.70
C PRO A 226 -17.74 -5.02 9.33
N GLU A 227 -17.07 -4.19 10.13
CA GLU A 227 -16.99 -2.75 9.84
C GLU A 227 -16.03 -2.46 8.68
N ILE A 228 -14.88 -3.15 8.61
CA ILE A 228 -13.96 -3.00 7.47
C ILE A 228 -14.66 -3.42 6.18
N TRP A 229 -15.40 -4.52 6.20
CA TRP A 229 -16.12 -4.98 5.01
C TRP A 229 -17.27 -4.07 4.61
N SER A 230 -17.97 -3.48 5.59
CA SER A 230 -18.97 -2.44 5.34
C SER A 230 -18.37 -1.19 4.68
N LEU A 231 -17.13 -0.83 5.03
CA LEU A 231 -16.40 0.24 4.33
C LEU A 231 -15.99 -0.17 2.92
N LEU A 232 -15.36 -1.34 2.74
CA LEU A 232 -14.93 -1.83 1.43
C LEU A 232 -16.11 -1.97 0.45
N ALA A 233 -17.29 -2.36 0.97
CA ALA A 233 -18.55 -2.42 0.24
C ALA A 233 -18.98 -1.08 -0.39
N GLN A 234 -18.53 0.05 0.18
CA GLN A 234 -18.76 1.39 -0.35
C GLN A 234 -17.75 1.77 -1.44
N VAL A 235 -16.59 1.11 -1.49
CA VAL A 235 -15.52 1.42 -2.45
C VAL A 235 -15.68 0.62 -3.73
N GLY A 236 -16.03 -0.67 -3.62
CA GLY A 236 -16.05 -1.55 -4.78
C GLY A 236 -16.53 -2.96 -4.45
N LYS A 237 -16.12 -3.91 -5.28
CA LYS A 237 -16.46 -5.33 -5.15
C LYS A 237 -15.28 -6.22 -5.55
N VAL A 238 -15.34 -7.46 -5.11
CA VAL A 238 -14.48 -8.56 -5.53
C VAL A 238 -15.24 -9.33 -6.60
N ASP A 239 -14.67 -9.43 -7.80
CA ASP A 239 -15.31 -10.12 -8.92
C ASP A 239 -14.92 -11.60 -8.98
N ASN A 240 -13.72 -11.94 -8.53
CA ASN A 240 -13.18 -13.31 -8.48
C ASN A 240 -12.11 -13.39 -7.38
N LEU A 241 -11.88 -14.57 -6.81
CA LEU A 241 -10.79 -14.84 -5.86
C LEU A 241 -9.94 -16.04 -6.27
N LEU A 242 -10.56 -17.09 -6.82
CA LEU A 242 -9.93 -18.37 -7.11
C LEU A 242 -10.09 -18.72 -8.60
N ALA A 243 -9.05 -19.28 -9.21
CA ALA A 243 -9.12 -19.70 -10.62
C ALA A 243 -9.77 -21.09 -10.82
N GLY A 244 -9.97 -21.84 -9.73
CA GLY A 244 -10.52 -23.19 -9.75
C GLY A 244 -10.45 -23.90 -8.39
N PRO A 245 -10.96 -25.14 -8.29
CA PRO A 245 -10.87 -25.92 -7.06
C PRO A 245 -9.41 -26.24 -6.71
N SER A 246 -9.14 -26.48 -5.43
CA SER A 246 -7.82 -26.97 -4.98
C SER A 246 -7.42 -28.21 -5.77
N THR A 247 -6.16 -28.26 -6.20
CA THR A 247 -5.59 -29.48 -6.78
C THR A 247 -5.34 -30.51 -5.67
N GLU A 248 -5.38 -31.81 -6.00
CA GLU A 248 -5.09 -32.91 -5.04
C GLU A 248 -3.69 -32.81 -4.41
N ASP A 249 -2.78 -32.11 -5.09
CA ASP A 249 -1.38 -31.96 -4.70
C ASP A 249 -1.12 -30.78 -3.73
N GLY A 250 -2.17 -30.12 -3.22
CA GLY A 250 -2.06 -29.04 -2.22
C GLY A 250 -1.75 -27.65 -2.78
N TYR A 251 -1.72 -27.50 -4.12
CA TYR A 251 -1.58 -26.20 -4.78
C TYR A 251 -2.95 -25.53 -4.97
N ARG A 252 -2.98 -24.21 -4.77
CA ARG A 252 -4.16 -23.36 -5.02
C ARG A 252 -3.79 -22.15 -5.88
N ASP A 253 -4.51 -22.01 -6.99
CA ASP A 253 -4.38 -20.89 -7.90
C ASP A 253 -5.27 -19.73 -7.41
N ILE A 254 -4.66 -18.62 -7.05
CA ILE A 254 -5.34 -17.37 -6.73
C ILE A 254 -5.46 -16.55 -8.02
N GLU A 255 -6.67 -16.11 -8.31
CA GLU A 255 -6.97 -15.12 -9.34
C GLU A 255 -7.96 -14.13 -8.74
N ALA A 256 -7.44 -13.21 -7.93
CA ALA A 256 -8.24 -12.20 -7.26
C ALA A 256 -8.45 -11.02 -8.20
N SER A 257 -9.70 -10.76 -8.61
CA SER A 257 -10.07 -9.58 -9.38
C SER A 257 -11.02 -8.70 -8.59
N PHE A 258 -10.86 -7.39 -8.73
CA PHE A 258 -11.69 -6.40 -8.06
C PHE A 258 -11.96 -5.23 -9.00
N SER A 259 -13.07 -4.53 -8.75
CA SER A 259 -13.44 -3.30 -9.44
C SER A 259 -13.78 -2.22 -8.42
N ILE A 260 -13.33 -0.98 -8.68
CA ILE A 260 -13.77 0.19 -7.91
C ILE A 260 -15.10 0.68 -8.49
N ASP A 261 -16.12 0.80 -7.65
CA ASP A 261 -17.45 1.30 -8.04
C ASP A 261 -17.53 2.79 -7.70
N THR A 262 -17.32 3.66 -8.70
CA THR A 262 -17.32 5.11 -8.50
C THR A 262 -18.67 5.65 -8.08
N ASP A 263 -19.77 4.98 -8.42
CA ASP A 263 -21.10 5.40 -7.99
C ASP A 263 -21.22 5.19 -6.48
N ARG A 264 -20.90 3.98 -5.98
CA ARG A 264 -20.89 3.70 -4.53
C ARG A 264 -19.91 4.60 -3.79
N LEU A 265 -18.67 4.70 -4.30
CA LEU A 265 -17.63 5.51 -3.69
C LEU A 265 -18.07 6.96 -3.58
N GLY A 266 -18.73 7.49 -4.61
CA GLY A 266 -19.20 8.87 -4.68
C GLY A 266 -20.30 9.23 -3.68
N HIS A 267 -20.93 8.26 -3.02
CA HIS A 267 -21.88 8.55 -1.93
C HIS A 267 -21.19 9.10 -0.69
N THR A 268 -19.97 8.62 -0.41
CA THR A 268 -19.19 9.01 0.78
C THR A 268 -18.00 9.90 0.40
N TYR A 269 -17.36 9.65 -0.75
CA TYR A 269 -16.13 10.31 -1.21
C TYR A 269 -16.29 10.88 -2.64
N PRO A 270 -17.10 11.94 -2.82
CA PRO A 270 -17.50 12.44 -4.13
C PRO A 270 -16.39 13.13 -4.95
N ALA A 271 -15.38 13.73 -4.30
CA ALA A 271 -14.21 14.27 -5.00
C ALA A 271 -13.31 13.15 -5.49
N LEU A 272 -13.05 12.14 -4.64
CA LEU A 272 -12.25 10.97 -5.03
C LEU A 272 -12.90 10.17 -6.16
N ALA A 273 -14.20 9.90 -6.09
CA ALA A 273 -14.92 9.20 -7.17
C ALA A 273 -14.83 9.93 -8.51
N ARG A 274 -15.01 11.26 -8.51
CA ARG A 274 -14.81 12.08 -9.71
C ARG A 274 -13.38 12.07 -10.20
N HIS A 275 -12.40 12.07 -9.30
CA HIS A 275 -10.99 11.99 -9.66
C HIS A 275 -10.68 10.69 -10.39
N LEU A 276 -11.08 9.55 -9.82
CA LEU A 276 -10.90 8.24 -10.44
C LEU A 276 -11.61 8.14 -11.80
N GLY A 277 -12.84 8.66 -11.90
CA GLY A 277 -13.56 8.72 -13.18
C GLY A 277 -12.90 9.62 -14.24
N ARG A 278 -12.05 10.58 -13.84
CA ARG A 278 -11.25 11.38 -14.78
C ARG A 278 -9.97 10.68 -15.22
N LEU A 279 -9.52 9.62 -14.55
CA LEU A 279 -8.35 8.87 -15.00
C LEU A 279 -8.63 8.28 -16.38
N ASP A 280 -9.81 7.72 -16.64
CA ASP A 280 -10.19 7.18 -17.97
C ASP A 280 -9.10 6.20 -18.47
N SER A 281 -8.77 6.17 -19.76
CA SER A 281 -7.70 5.34 -20.32
C SER A 281 -6.26 5.71 -19.91
N LEU A 282 -6.07 6.56 -18.89
CA LEU A 282 -4.76 7.13 -18.52
C LEU A 282 -3.66 6.10 -18.31
N LEU A 283 -3.94 4.97 -17.66
CA LEU A 283 -2.91 4.04 -17.26
C LEU A 283 -3.40 2.58 -17.26
N LYS A 284 -2.63 1.72 -17.95
CA LYS A 284 -2.70 0.26 -17.81
C LYS A 284 -1.33 -0.25 -17.38
N ILE A 285 -1.30 -1.14 -16.39
CA ILE A 285 -0.08 -1.74 -15.84
C ILE A 285 -0.20 -3.26 -15.92
N ASP A 286 0.84 -3.93 -16.41
CA ASP A 286 1.09 -5.37 -16.24
C ASP A 286 2.45 -5.54 -15.57
N LEU A 287 2.45 -5.98 -14.31
CA LEU A 287 3.65 -6.27 -13.53
C LEU A 287 3.73 -7.77 -13.29
N GLN A 288 4.88 -8.37 -13.62
CA GLN A 288 5.17 -9.77 -13.37
C GLN A 288 6.44 -9.90 -12.55
N LEU A 289 6.34 -10.54 -11.39
CA LEU A 289 7.49 -10.85 -10.54
C LEU A 289 7.98 -12.26 -10.86
N HIS A 290 9.27 -12.39 -11.14
CA HIS A 290 9.94 -13.65 -11.44
C HIS A 290 11.07 -13.91 -10.44
N ASP A 291 11.35 -15.17 -10.17
CA ASP A 291 12.61 -15.63 -9.59
C ASP A 291 13.39 -16.46 -10.63
N ALA A 292 14.50 -17.07 -10.20
CA ALA A 292 15.32 -17.92 -11.06
C ALA A 292 14.59 -19.18 -11.59
N GLN A 293 13.47 -19.57 -10.97
CA GLN A 293 12.73 -20.78 -11.31
C GLN A 293 11.56 -20.48 -12.25
N GLY A 294 10.83 -19.38 -12.00
CA GLY A 294 9.72 -18.93 -12.83
C GLY A 294 8.98 -17.71 -12.28
N GLN A 295 7.73 -17.55 -12.72
CA GLN A 295 6.88 -16.42 -12.37
C GLN A 295 6.17 -16.67 -11.03
N LEU A 296 6.31 -15.74 -10.08
CA LEU A 296 5.72 -15.82 -8.74
C LEU A 296 4.37 -15.10 -8.63
N LEU A 297 4.25 -13.94 -9.27
CA LEU A 297 3.11 -13.02 -9.11
C LEU A 297 2.84 -12.26 -10.42
N VAL A 298 1.56 -12.04 -10.72
CA VAL A 298 1.10 -11.06 -11.73
C VAL A 298 0.18 -10.07 -11.05
N LEU A 299 0.41 -8.79 -11.32
CA LEU A 299 -0.47 -7.68 -10.96
C LEU A 299 -0.87 -6.97 -12.25
N ARG A 300 -2.17 -6.72 -12.43
CA ARG A 300 -2.68 -5.87 -13.50
C ARG A 300 -3.63 -4.84 -12.94
N PHE A 301 -3.63 -3.67 -13.55
CA PHE A 301 -4.56 -2.60 -13.22
C PHE A 301 -4.88 -1.79 -14.48
N ASP A 302 -6.13 -1.42 -14.66
CA ASP A 302 -6.62 -0.63 -15.78
C ASP A 302 -7.48 0.53 -15.25
N THR A 303 -7.04 1.77 -15.46
CA THR A 303 -7.80 2.95 -15.02
C THR A 303 -9.07 3.19 -15.84
N GLU A 304 -9.18 2.62 -17.05
CA GLU A 304 -10.34 2.79 -17.92
C GLU A 304 -11.56 2.09 -17.32
N THR A 305 -11.35 0.87 -16.81
CA THR A 305 -12.38 0.06 -16.17
C THR A 305 -12.35 0.16 -14.64
N LEU A 306 -11.28 0.73 -14.07
CA LEU A 306 -10.98 0.72 -12.64
C LEU A 306 -10.95 -0.69 -12.05
N GLU A 307 -10.48 -1.65 -12.84
CA GLU A 307 -10.36 -3.05 -12.48
C GLU A 307 -8.90 -3.41 -12.21
N GLY A 308 -8.68 -4.28 -11.22
CA GLY A 308 -7.38 -4.85 -10.90
C GLY A 308 -7.44 -6.36 -10.78
N THR A 309 -6.34 -7.02 -11.11
CA THR A 309 -6.19 -8.47 -10.95
C THR A 309 -4.86 -8.82 -10.29
N VAL A 310 -4.90 -9.78 -9.37
CA VAL A 310 -3.74 -10.39 -8.72
C VAL A 310 -3.78 -11.88 -8.99
N SER A 311 -2.71 -12.41 -9.59
CA SER A 311 -2.60 -13.85 -9.87
C SER A 311 -1.33 -14.45 -9.28
N MET A 312 -1.46 -15.54 -8.54
CA MET A 312 -0.34 -16.26 -7.93
C MET A 312 -0.74 -17.72 -7.65
N VAL A 313 0.24 -18.57 -7.40
CA VAL A 313 0.00 -19.96 -6.96
C VAL A 313 0.59 -20.16 -5.58
N LEU A 314 -0.20 -20.75 -4.69
CA LEU A 314 0.21 -21.04 -3.32
C LEU A 314 0.30 -22.54 -3.05
N GLU A 315 1.27 -22.91 -2.23
CA GLU A 315 1.36 -24.19 -1.54
C GLU A 315 1.53 -23.91 -0.05
N ASN A 316 0.56 -24.33 0.77
CA ASN A 316 0.58 -24.13 2.23
C ASN A 316 0.84 -22.67 2.66
N GLY A 317 0.26 -21.70 1.95
CA GLY A 317 0.43 -20.27 2.23
C GLY A 317 1.73 -19.65 1.73
N ARG A 318 2.55 -20.38 0.96
CA ARG A 318 3.79 -19.88 0.35
C ARG A 318 3.67 -19.79 -1.17
N LEU A 319 4.28 -18.77 -1.77
CA LEU A 319 4.30 -18.57 -3.22
C LEU A 319 5.07 -19.69 -3.92
N VAL A 320 4.53 -20.21 -5.01
CA VAL A 320 5.16 -21.25 -5.84
C VAL A 320 5.42 -20.67 -7.23
N PRO A 321 6.64 -20.81 -7.78
CA PRO A 321 6.91 -20.33 -9.12
C PRO A 321 6.13 -21.13 -10.16
N THR A 322 5.74 -20.44 -11.22
CA THR A 322 4.97 -21.01 -12.33
C THR A 322 5.70 -20.87 -13.66
N ARG A 323 5.42 -21.78 -14.58
CA ARG A 323 5.85 -21.69 -15.98
C ARG A 323 4.67 -21.95 -16.89
N GLY A 324 4.26 -20.94 -17.65
CA GLY A 324 3.06 -21.03 -18.50
C GLY A 324 1.78 -21.29 -17.69
N ARG A 325 1.60 -20.58 -16.57
CA ARG A 325 0.50 -20.75 -15.58
C ARG A 325 0.41 -22.11 -14.90
N LYS A 326 1.39 -22.99 -15.04
CA LYS A 326 1.44 -24.27 -14.32
C LYS A 326 2.40 -24.18 -13.13
N PRO A 327 2.02 -24.64 -11.93
CA PRO A 327 2.93 -24.69 -10.80
C PRO A 327 4.13 -25.59 -11.12
N MET A 328 5.31 -25.11 -10.75
CA MET A 328 6.53 -25.91 -10.83
C MET A 328 6.61 -26.80 -9.59
N ARG A 329 6.21 -28.07 -9.74
CA ARG A 329 6.10 -29.00 -8.60
C ARG A 329 7.44 -29.41 -7.99
N ASP A 330 8.51 -29.37 -8.79
CA ASP A 330 9.88 -29.66 -8.33
C ASP A 330 10.58 -28.42 -7.76
N ALA A 331 9.94 -27.25 -7.82
CA ALA A 331 10.47 -26.01 -7.27
C ALA A 331 10.16 -25.93 -5.77
N ARG A 332 11.10 -25.36 -5.01
CA ARG A 332 10.80 -25.01 -3.61
C ARG A 332 9.94 -23.75 -3.60
N PRO A 333 8.86 -23.69 -2.80
CA PRO A 333 8.15 -22.44 -2.57
C PRO A 333 9.09 -21.33 -2.12
N PHE A 334 8.70 -20.08 -2.37
CA PHE A 334 9.42 -18.91 -1.89
C PHE A 334 9.59 -19.00 -0.36
N ASP A 335 10.84 -18.96 0.09
CA ASP A 335 11.18 -18.95 1.51
C ASP A 335 11.75 -17.58 1.88
N PRO A 336 11.07 -16.79 2.73
CA PRO A 336 11.56 -15.50 3.17
C PRO A 336 12.80 -15.61 4.08
N ALA A 337 13.22 -16.81 4.51
CA ALA A 337 14.48 -17.00 5.22
C ALA A 337 15.68 -17.13 4.26
N GLU A 338 15.48 -17.19 2.94
CA GLU A 338 16.55 -17.34 1.96
C GLU A 338 16.74 -16.06 1.13
N THR A 339 18.00 -15.74 0.80
CA THR A 339 18.30 -14.69 -0.18
C THR A 339 17.72 -15.05 -1.55
N ARG A 340 17.11 -14.09 -2.23
CA ARG A 340 16.52 -14.28 -3.56
C ARG A 340 16.88 -13.13 -4.49
N ASP A 341 17.29 -13.48 -5.69
CA ASP A 341 17.35 -12.56 -6.82
C ASP A 341 16.03 -12.70 -7.59
N LEU A 342 15.34 -11.58 -7.72
CA LEU A 342 14.02 -11.44 -8.32
C LEU A 342 14.10 -10.44 -9.48
N VAL A 343 13.18 -10.55 -10.41
CA VAL A 343 13.04 -9.62 -11.53
C VAL A 343 11.58 -9.24 -11.67
N ALA A 344 11.27 -7.94 -11.53
CA ALA A 344 9.97 -7.41 -11.90
C ALA A 344 10.02 -6.94 -13.36
N ARG A 345 9.19 -7.55 -14.21
CA ARG A 345 8.92 -7.10 -15.57
C ARG A 345 7.68 -6.25 -15.57
N ILE A 346 7.79 -5.05 -16.09
CA ILE A 346 6.73 -4.04 -16.03
C ILE A 346 6.48 -3.55 -17.45
N ASP A 347 5.26 -3.75 -17.91
CA ASP A 347 4.73 -3.14 -19.12
C ASP A 347 3.67 -2.11 -18.72
N THR A 348 3.74 -0.91 -19.29
CA THR A 348 2.75 0.13 -19.05
C THR A 348 2.28 0.75 -20.36
N ARG A 349 1.01 1.12 -20.37
CA ARG A 349 0.40 1.92 -21.44
C ARG A 349 -0.21 3.15 -20.80
N MET A 350 0.19 4.32 -21.28
CA MET A 350 -0.33 5.60 -20.81
C MET A 350 -1.03 6.35 -21.93
N ASP A 351 -2.24 6.85 -21.70
CA ASP A 351 -2.99 7.69 -22.65
C ASP A 351 -3.22 9.09 -22.07
N ILE A 352 -2.52 10.07 -22.61
CA ILE A 352 -2.58 11.45 -22.15
C ILE A 352 -3.13 12.30 -23.29
N LEU A 353 -4.40 12.67 -23.17
CA LEU A 353 -5.11 13.52 -24.13
C LEU A 353 -5.06 12.96 -25.57
N GLY A 354 -5.05 11.63 -25.73
CA GLY A 354 -5.00 10.94 -27.02
C GLY A 354 -3.58 10.68 -27.55
N ILE A 355 -2.54 11.10 -26.83
CA ILE A 355 -1.16 10.67 -27.05
C ILE A 355 -0.93 9.41 -26.21
N VAL A 356 -0.61 8.30 -26.89
CA VAL A 356 -0.43 7.01 -26.25
C VAL A 356 1.06 6.69 -26.18
N ALA A 357 1.57 6.43 -24.98
CA ALA A 357 2.91 5.91 -24.73
C ALA A 357 2.81 4.46 -24.26
N ASP A 358 3.33 3.53 -25.05
CA ASP A 358 3.50 2.13 -24.67
C ASP A 358 4.96 1.90 -24.25
N VAL A 359 5.18 1.63 -22.96
CA VAL A 359 6.49 1.28 -22.38
C VAL A 359 6.52 -0.23 -22.16
N GLN A 360 7.46 -0.90 -22.81
CA GLN A 360 7.56 -2.36 -22.85
C GLN A 360 8.91 -2.84 -22.34
N GLY A 361 8.87 -3.91 -21.54
CA GLY A 361 10.05 -4.62 -21.07
C GLY A 361 10.87 -3.84 -20.06
N MET A 362 10.26 -2.98 -19.24
CA MET A 362 10.98 -2.38 -18.11
C MET A 362 11.32 -3.48 -17.11
N MET A 363 12.60 -3.57 -16.74
CA MET A 363 13.11 -4.62 -15.85
C MET A 363 13.70 -3.99 -14.60
N ALA A 364 13.08 -4.27 -13.45
CA ALA A 364 13.66 -3.98 -12.14
C ALA A 364 14.31 -5.25 -11.59
N ASN A 365 15.62 -5.21 -11.38
CA ASN A 365 16.36 -6.27 -10.70
C ASN A 365 16.22 -6.05 -9.20
N ILE A 366 15.71 -7.06 -8.48
CA ILE A 366 15.38 -6.96 -7.07
C ILE A 366 16.20 -7.99 -6.30
N ARG A 367 16.98 -7.55 -5.31
CA ARG A 367 17.68 -8.42 -4.37
C ARG A 367 16.96 -8.41 -3.04
N TYR A 368 16.43 -9.57 -2.65
CA TYR A 368 15.87 -9.82 -1.33
C TYR A 368 16.92 -10.52 -0.46
N SER A 369 17.27 -9.91 0.67
CA SER A 369 18.27 -10.43 1.62
C SER A 369 17.70 -10.42 3.05
N PRO A 370 17.33 -11.58 3.61
CA PRO A 370 16.95 -11.66 5.01
C PRO A 370 18.15 -11.38 5.91
N THR A 371 17.89 -10.83 7.10
CA THR A 371 18.89 -10.56 8.14
C THR A 371 18.47 -11.24 9.44
N ASP A 372 19.34 -11.25 10.46
CA ASP A 372 19.02 -11.84 11.76
C ASP A 372 17.83 -11.16 12.45
N THR A 373 17.54 -9.91 12.11
CA THR A 373 16.53 -9.08 12.78
C THR A 373 15.44 -8.58 11.83
N GLY A 374 15.45 -9.00 10.56
CA GLY A 374 14.75 -8.28 9.52
C GLY A 374 14.93 -8.84 8.10
N ALA A 375 14.72 -7.96 7.12
CA ALA A 375 15.02 -8.22 5.73
C ALA A 375 15.23 -6.91 4.97
N ARG A 376 16.08 -6.97 3.95
CA ARG A 376 16.40 -5.87 3.04
C ARG A 376 15.99 -6.23 1.62
N VAL A 377 15.29 -5.32 0.97
CA VAL A 377 14.90 -5.39 -0.43
C VAL A 377 15.61 -4.25 -1.15
N GLU A 378 16.36 -4.55 -2.19
CA GLU A 378 17.03 -3.56 -3.03
C GLU A 378 16.55 -3.74 -4.47
N SER A 379 16.18 -2.68 -5.15
CA SER A 379 15.68 -2.69 -6.52
C SER A 379 16.48 -1.72 -7.38
N GLN A 380 16.80 -2.13 -8.60
CA GLN A 380 17.50 -1.31 -9.59
C GLN A 380 16.88 -1.45 -10.98
N VAL A 381 16.65 -0.32 -11.64
CA VAL A 381 16.30 -0.25 -13.07
C VAL A 381 17.47 0.42 -13.79
N THR A 382 18.20 -0.39 -14.55
CA THR A 382 19.42 0.06 -15.26
C THR A 382 19.33 -0.09 -16.77
N GLN A 383 18.24 -0.68 -17.27
CA GLN A 383 18.01 -0.88 -18.69
C GLN A 383 16.88 0.03 -19.16
N VAL A 384 17.16 0.83 -20.20
CA VAL A 384 16.14 1.65 -20.86
C VAL A 384 15.10 0.74 -21.53
N PRO A 385 13.80 0.88 -21.20
CA PRO A 385 12.76 0.06 -21.79
C PRO A 385 12.49 0.46 -23.25
N GLY A 386 11.80 -0.42 -23.98
CA GLY A 386 11.30 -0.07 -25.32
C GLY A 386 10.11 0.88 -25.19
N ILE A 387 10.17 2.04 -25.85
CA ILE A 387 9.09 3.04 -25.82
C ILE A 387 8.55 3.22 -27.22
N LYS A 388 7.23 3.25 -27.35
CA LYS A 388 6.54 3.65 -28.58
C LYS A 388 5.52 4.71 -28.24
N VAL A 389 5.59 5.85 -28.93
CA VAL A 389 4.60 6.92 -28.81
C VAL A 389 3.77 6.97 -30.07
N GLY A 390 2.46 7.13 -29.92
CA GLY A 390 1.53 7.25 -31.03
C GLY A 390 0.26 7.99 -30.64
N GLY A 391 -0.78 7.83 -31.48
CA GLY A 391 -2.09 8.42 -31.23
C GLY A 391 -2.30 9.80 -31.87
N ARG A 392 -3.38 10.46 -31.45
CA ARG A 392 -3.82 11.76 -31.97
C ARG A 392 -4.22 12.63 -30.79
N ALA A 393 -3.48 13.70 -30.54
CA ALA A 393 -3.84 14.66 -29.51
C ALA A 393 -5.22 15.26 -29.78
N LEU A 394 -6.08 15.20 -28.77
CA LEU A 394 -7.49 15.63 -28.81
C LEU A 394 -8.28 15.01 -29.97
N GLY A 395 -7.87 13.84 -30.47
CA GLY A 395 -8.44 13.14 -31.62
C GLY A 395 -8.16 13.79 -32.98
N LEU A 396 -7.59 14.98 -33.02
CA LEU A 396 -7.49 15.80 -34.24
C LEU A 396 -6.09 15.82 -34.81
N VAL A 397 -5.07 15.97 -33.96
CA VAL A 397 -3.68 16.22 -34.40
C VAL A 397 -2.85 14.95 -34.20
N PRO A 398 -2.36 14.29 -35.28
CA PRO A 398 -1.46 13.14 -35.14
C PRO A 398 -0.23 13.51 -34.30
N ALA A 399 0.25 12.60 -33.45
CA ALA A 399 1.46 12.81 -32.65
C ALA A 399 2.66 13.25 -33.53
N ASP A 400 2.80 12.63 -34.71
CA ASP A 400 3.84 12.96 -35.70
C ASP A 400 3.79 14.41 -36.20
N LEU A 401 2.60 15.02 -36.23
CA LEU A 401 2.43 16.41 -36.65
C LEU A 401 2.76 17.39 -35.52
N ILE A 402 2.53 17.02 -34.25
CA ILE A 402 2.95 17.82 -33.09
C ILE A 402 4.48 17.95 -33.08
N ASN A 403 5.17 16.86 -33.42
CA ASN A 403 6.63 16.83 -33.49
C ASN A 403 7.22 17.85 -34.49
N VAL A 404 6.48 18.25 -35.54
CA VAL A 404 6.94 19.29 -36.49
C VAL A 404 7.07 20.66 -35.84
N PHE A 405 6.30 20.92 -34.78
CA PHE A 405 6.29 22.18 -34.05
C PHE A 405 7.13 22.14 -32.76
N LEU A 406 7.69 20.98 -32.41
CA LEU A 406 8.55 20.80 -31.26
C LEU A 406 10.03 20.77 -31.69
N PRO A 407 10.96 21.29 -30.86
CA PRO A 407 12.40 21.21 -31.15
C PRO A 407 12.95 19.78 -31.20
N ARG A 408 12.28 18.82 -30.55
CA ARG A 408 12.58 17.37 -30.51
C ARG A 408 11.28 16.58 -30.50
N HIS A 409 11.32 15.34 -30.97
CA HIS A 409 10.13 14.48 -30.96
C HIS A 409 9.78 14.02 -29.54
N ILE A 410 8.49 13.79 -29.25
CA ILE A 410 8.02 13.40 -27.90
C ILE A 410 8.61 12.05 -27.46
N ASP A 411 8.73 11.09 -28.36
CA ASP A 411 9.38 9.80 -28.10
C ASP A 411 10.86 9.97 -27.76
N GLU A 412 11.59 10.81 -28.48
CA GLU A 412 12.99 11.14 -28.16
C GLU A 412 13.13 11.73 -26.75
N LEU A 413 12.21 12.61 -26.33
CA LEU A 413 12.24 13.19 -24.98
C LEU A 413 12.00 12.16 -23.89
N VAL A 414 11.04 11.25 -24.09
CA VAL A 414 10.76 10.17 -23.13
C VAL A 414 11.92 9.19 -23.07
N VAL A 415 12.53 8.88 -24.22
CA VAL A 415 13.75 8.06 -24.30
C VAL A 415 14.93 8.73 -23.61
N ASP A 416 15.18 10.03 -23.85
CA ASP A 416 16.24 10.79 -23.20
C ASP A 416 16.06 10.80 -21.69
N PHE A 417 14.83 11.07 -21.22
CA PHE A 417 14.48 11.05 -19.80
C PHE A 417 14.75 9.68 -19.17
N LEU A 418 14.24 8.60 -19.76
CA LEU A 418 14.42 7.25 -19.23
C LEU A 418 15.88 6.77 -19.35
N THR A 419 16.61 7.22 -20.37
CA THR A 419 18.06 7.00 -20.50
C THR A 419 18.81 7.62 -19.33
N VAL A 420 18.55 8.90 -19.02
CA VAL A 420 19.19 9.57 -17.88
C VAL A 420 18.82 8.87 -16.56
N ALA A 421 17.56 8.47 -16.39
CA ALA A 421 17.12 7.78 -15.18
C ALA A 421 17.76 6.39 -15.01
N CYS A 422 17.87 5.60 -16.09
CA CYS A 422 18.37 4.22 -16.04
C CYS A 422 19.91 4.11 -16.09
N GLU A 423 20.58 5.00 -16.83
CA GLU A 423 22.04 4.96 -17.00
C GLU A 423 22.77 5.95 -16.08
N GLY A 424 22.05 6.92 -15.50
CA GLY A 424 22.57 7.90 -14.57
C GLY A 424 22.90 7.31 -13.19
N ASN A 425 23.07 8.20 -12.21
CA ASN A 425 23.40 7.82 -10.83
C ASN A 425 24.68 6.96 -10.75
N GLY A 426 25.71 7.34 -11.52
CA GLY A 426 26.97 6.60 -11.59
C GLY A 426 26.84 5.16 -12.13
N GLY A 427 25.81 4.88 -12.92
CA GLY A 427 25.51 3.56 -13.47
C GLY A 427 24.66 2.68 -12.55
N GLN A 428 24.17 3.21 -11.43
CA GLN A 428 23.20 2.50 -10.56
C GLN A 428 21.76 2.63 -11.06
N GLY A 429 21.50 3.56 -11.98
CA GLY A 429 20.16 3.83 -12.51
C GLY A 429 19.18 4.30 -11.45
N ILE A 430 17.91 3.91 -11.62
CA ILE A 430 16.86 4.14 -10.62
C ILE A 430 17.04 3.08 -9.53
N ALA A 431 17.44 3.51 -8.34
CA ALA A 431 17.67 2.64 -7.21
C ALA A 431 16.65 2.90 -6.10
N ALA A 432 16.14 1.83 -5.48
CA ALA A 432 15.32 1.91 -4.29
C ALA A 432 15.72 0.80 -3.32
N SER A 433 15.60 1.06 -2.02
CA SER A 433 15.74 0.03 -1.00
C SER A 433 14.71 0.19 0.10
N ALA A 434 14.24 -0.94 0.62
CA ALA A 434 13.43 -0.99 1.83
C ALA A 434 14.06 -2.01 2.78
N GLU A 435 14.28 -1.63 4.03
CA GLU A 435 14.82 -2.49 5.06
C GLU A 435 13.91 -2.45 6.28
N ILE A 436 13.48 -3.63 6.73
CA ILE A 436 12.88 -3.78 8.03
C ILE A 436 13.96 -4.35 8.93
N SER A 437 14.24 -3.69 10.04
CA SER A 437 15.27 -4.14 10.97
C SER A 437 14.83 -3.93 12.42
N ARG A 438 15.46 -4.66 13.32
CA ARG A 438 15.35 -4.39 14.76
C ARG A 438 16.76 -4.32 15.33
N PRO A 439 17.37 -3.12 15.38
CA PRO A 439 18.81 -2.98 15.63
C PRO A 439 19.26 -3.52 17.00
N ASP A 440 18.43 -3.41 18.04
CA ASP A 440 18.72 -3.99 19.37
C ASP A 440 17.50 -4.67 20.01
N SER A 441 17.75 -5.70 20.82
CA SER A 441 16.73 -6.33 21.65
C SER A 441 16.15 -5.32 22.65
N GLY A 442 14.84 -5.07 22.57
CA GLY A 442 14.15 -4.09 23.42
C GLY A 442 13.97 -2.70 22.80
N LYS A 443 14.57 -2.41 21.64
CA LYS A 443 14.23 -1.23 20.84
C LYS A 443 13.05 -1.52 19.90
N ALA A 444 12.44 -0.46 19.39
CA ALA A 444 11.41 -0.54 18.34
C ALA A 444 12.04 -1.09 17.05
N ALA A 445 11.26 -1.86 16.30
CA ALA A 445 11.56 -2.18 14.92
C ALA A 445 11.43 -0.92 14.05
N GLN A 446 12.17 -0.92 12.96
CA GLN A 446 12.28 0.20 12.03
C GLN A 446 11.96 -0.26 10.62
N LEU A 447 11.43 0.66 9.83
CA LEU A 447 11.30 0.56 8.39
C LEU A 447 12.11 1.71 7.78
N ASP A 448 13.21 1.37 7.12
CA ASP A 448 14.06 2.30 6.40
C ASP A 448 13.76 2.17 4.89
N ILE A 449 13.38 3.27 4.26
CA ILE A 449 13.11 3.35 2.82
C ILE A 449 14.10 4.36 2.24
N ALA A 450 14.76 4.00 1.14
CA ALA A 450 15.61 4.91 0.40
C ALA A 450 15.33 4.82 -1.10
N GLY A 451 15.55 5.92 -1.81
CA GLY A 451 15.43 6.01 -3.25
C GLY A 451 16.44 6.99 -3.82
N ALA A 452 16.95 6.69 -5.01
CA ALA A 452 17.85 7.55 -5.75
C ALA A 452 17.57 7.46 -7.25
N PHE A 453 17.54 8.61 -7.94
CA PHE A 453 17.47 8.66 -9.39
C PHE A 453 18.10 9.95 -9.93
N GLU A 454 18.66 9.88 -11.13
CA GLU A 454 19.12 11.06 -11.88
C GLU A 454 17.99 11.52 -12.81
N GLY A 455 17.60 12.78 -12.69
CA GLY A 455 16.56 13.41 -13.51
C GLY A 455 17.14 14.45 -14.45
N LEU A 456 16.56 14.51 -15.65
CA LEU A 456 16.84 15.54 -16.65
C LEU A 456 15.93 16.75 -16.44
N ASP A 457 16.48 17.92 -16.13
CA ASP A 457 15.67 19.15 -16.07
C ASP A 457 15.57 19.78 -17.46
N ASN A 458 14.44 19.53 -18.12
CA ASN A 458 14.16 20.05 -19.44
C ASN A 458 12.73 20.61 -19.51
N PHE A 459 12.59 21.79 -20.12
CA PHE A 459 11.30 22.47 -20.30
C PHE A 459 10.20 21.59 -20.93
N LEU A 460 10.54 20.73 -21.89
CA LEU A 460 9.57 19.84 -22.53
C LEU A 460 9.16 18.67 -21.62
N VAL A 461 10.10 18.15 -20.83
CA VAL A 461 9.80 17.13 -19.79
C VAL A 461 8.90 17.73 -18.72
N ARG A 462 9.15 18.97 -18.30
CA ARG A 462 8.29 19.71 -17.36
C ARG A 462 6.86 19.86 -17.84
N ILE A 463 6.65 20.20 -19.11
CA ILE A 463 5.31 20.30 -19.69
C ILE A 463 4.63 18.92 -19.72
N GLY A 464 5.34 17.89 -20.20
CA GLY A 464 4.81 16.53 -20.27
C GLY A 464 4.42 16.00 -18.89
N MET A 465 5.32 16.13 -17.91
CA MET A 465 5.09 15.74 -16.53
C MET A 465 4.00 16.58 -15.86
N GLY A 466 3.91 17.88 -16.14
CA GLY A 466 2.83 18.73 -15.61
C GLY A 466 1.44 18.26 -16.03
N ILE A 467 1.26 17.88 -17.30
CA ILE A 467 -0.03 17.35 -17.80
C ILE A 467 -0.38 16.01 -17.14
N VAL A 468 0.62 15.15 -16.95
CA VAL A 468 0.46 13.86 -16.26
C VAL A 468 0.09 14.09 -14.80
N ASN A 469 0.84 14.95 -14.12
CA ASN A 469 0.71 15.25 -12.71
C ASN A 469 -0.64 15.90 -12.38
N ASP A 470 -1.12 16.85 -13.18
CA ASP A 470 -2.46 17.45 -13.01
C ASP A 470 -3.60 16.42 -13.03
N ARG A 471 -3.40 15.28 -13.70
CA ARG A 471 -4.42 14.23 -13.81
C ARG A 471 -4.25 13.12 -12.77
N ILE A 472 -3.02 12.84 -12.37
CA ILE A 472 -2.71 11.78 -11.39
C ILE A 472 -2.81 12.31 -9.96
N ILE A 473 -2.23 13.48 -9.71
CA ILE A 473 -2.05 14.03 -8.36
C ILE A 473 -3.38 14.56 -7.82
N PRO A 474 -3.82 14.10 -6.65
CA PRO A 474 -5.03 14.59 -6.00
C PRO A 474 -4.99 16.10 -5.71
N ASP A 475 -6.04 16.83 -6.07
CA ASP A 475 -6.25 18.19 -5.55
C ASP A 475 -6.61 18.17 -4.05
N GLU A 476 -6.72 19.34 -3.42
CA GLU A 476 -7.03 19.48 -1.99
C GLU A 476 -8.33 18.74 -1.58
N ARG A 477 -9.36 18.77 -2.42
CA ARG A 477 -10.65 18.12 -2.11
C ARG A 477 -10.54 16.62 -2.23
N VAL A 478 -9.83 16.14 -3.25
CA VAL A 478 -9.53 14.71 -3.40
C VAL A 478 -8.67 14.22 -2.23
N SER A 479 -7.69 15.02 -1.81
CA SER A 479 -6.85 14.73 -0.66
C SER A 479 -7.64 14.67 0.65
N GLU A 480 -8.65 15.52 0.84
CA GLU A 480 -9.57 15.44 1.98
C GLU A 480 -10.38 14.14 1.97
N ASP A 481 -10.96 13.77 0.82
CA ASP A 481 -11.70 12.51 0.68
C ASP A 481 -10.80 11.29 0.94
N ILE A 482 -9.54 11.31 0.46
CA ILE A 482 -8.55 10.27 0.75
C ILE A 482 -8.26 10.22 2.25
N ARG A 483 -8.05 11.36 2.90
CA ARG A 483 -7.82 11.44 4.36
C ARG A 483 -9.02 10.88 5.13
N GLN A 484 -10.24 11.23 4.71
CA GLN A 484 -11.46 10.73 5.32
C GLN A 484 -11.60 9.21 5.13
N LEU A 485 -11.32 8.68 3.94
CA LEU A 485 -11.32 7.24 3.69
C LEU A 485 -10.33 6.50 4.59
N VAL A 486 -9.11 7.03 4.73
CA VAL A 486 -8.10 6.47 5.64
C VAL A 486 -8.58 6.53 7.10
N PHE A 487 -9.18 7.65 7.52
CA PHE A 487 -9.76 7.78 8.85
C PHE A 487 -10.88 6.75 9.10
N ASP A 488 -11.81 6.59 8.16
CA ASP A 488 -12.94 5.67 8.25
C ASP A 488 -12.46 4.20 8.27
N ALA A 489 -11.43 3.85 7.49
CA ALA A 489 -10.81 2.53 7.50
C ALA A 489 -10.25 2.17 8.87
N HIS A 490 -9.63 3.14 9.53
CA HIS A 490 -9.10 2.93 10.87
C HIS A 490 -10.18 2.89 11.95
N GLU A 491 -11.22 3.72 11.87
CA GLU A 491 -12.35 3.64 12.79
C GLU A 491 -13.11 2.31 12.63
N ALA A 492 -13.26 1.81 11.40
CA ALA A 492 -13.79 0.49 11.12
C ALA A 492 -12.94 -0.61 11.78
N PHE A 493 -11.62 -0.60 11.56
CA PHE A 493 -10.70 -1.54 12.20
C PHE A 493 -10.75 -1.47 13.74
N SER A 494 -10.82 -0.27 14.31
CA SER A 494 -10.90 -0.05 15.76
C SER A 494 -12.15 -0.69 16.38
N LYS A 495 -13.30 -0.57 15.70
CA LYS A 495 -14.56 -1.21 16.12
C LYS A 495 -14.51 -2.74 15.99
N ASP A 496 -13.94 -3.25 14.90
CA ASP A 496 -13.75 -4.70 14.75
C ASP A 496 -12.81 -5.24 15.85
N LEU A 497 -11.79 -4.47 16.23
CA LEU A 497 -10.91 -4.78 17.37
C LEU A 497 -11.67 -4.78 18.72
N ASP A 498 -12.59 -3.84 18.95
CA ASP A 498 -13.48 -3.84 20.14
C ASP A 498 -14.29 -5.14 20.23
N GLN A 499 -14.82 -5.60 19.09
CA GLN A 499 -15.57 -6.85 19.00
C GLN A 499 -14.68 -8.05 19.32
N PHE A 500 -13.51 -8.14 18.69
CA PHE A 500 -12.55 -9.22 18.92
C PHE A 500 -12.11 -9.29 20.40
N GLU A 501 -11.76 -8.16 21.00
CA GLU A 501 -11.35 -8.06 22.40
C GLU A 501 -12.45 -8.56 23.35
N ARG A 502 -13.70 -8.15 23.09
CA ARG A 502 -14.86 -8.57 23.89
C ARG A 502 -15.08 -10.08 23.79
N LEU A 503 -15.06 -10.64 22.59
CA LEU A 503 -15.34 -12.06 22.35
C LEU A 503 -14.24 -12.96 22.91
N SER A 504 -12.97 -12.61 22.69
CA SER A 504 -11.82 -13.34 23.22
C SER A 504 -11.84 -13.42 24.75
N ARG A 505 -12.22 -12.32 25.43
CA ARG A 505 -12.36 -12.30 26.90
C ARG A 505 -13.49 -13.20 27.41
N LEU A 506 -14.62 -13.23 26.70
CA LEU A 506 -15.75 -14.09 27.06
C LEU A 506 -15.38 -15.57 26.90
N HIS A 507 -14.72 -15.92 25.81
CA HIS A 507 -14.25 -17.27 25.55
C HIS A 507 -13.24 -17.75 26.60
N ALA A 508 -12.23 -16.93 26.94
CA ALA A 508 -11.25 -17.25 27.98
C ALA A 508 -11.91 -17.52 29.35
N ARG A 509 -12.92 -16.72 29.74
CA ARG A 509 -13.69 -16.91 30.98
C ARG A 509 -14.51 -18.20 30.97
N ALA A 510 -15.13 -18.53 29.84
CA ALA A 510 -15.91 -19.75 29.70
C ALA A 510 -15.02 -21.01 29.80
N SER A 511 -13.84 -20.98 29.19
CA SER A 511 -12.86 -22.07 29.26
C SER A 511 -12.31 -22.29 30.67
N GLN A 512 -12.02 -21.21 31.41
CA GLN A 512 -11.58 -21.31 32.82
C GLN A 512 -12.66 -21.92 33.72
N ARG A 513 -13.94 -21.58 33.54
CA ARG A 513 -15.04 -22.17 34.31
C ARG A 513 -15.20 -23.67 34.07
N ARG A 514 -15.10 -24.13 32.81
CA ARG A 514 -15.16 -25.56 32.47
C ARG A 514 -14.02 -26.38 33.09
N LEU A 515 -12.83 -25.80 33.21
CA LEU A 515 -11.68 -26.47 33.86
C LEU A 515 -11.89 -26.61 35.37
N VAL A 516 -12.49 -25.60 36.03
CA VAL A 516 -12.79 -25.66 37.46
C VAL A 516 -13.92 -26.65 37.75
N ASP A 517 -14.96 -26.68 36.94
CA ASP A 517 -16.11 -27.59 37.14
C ASP A 517 -15.83 -29.04 36.72
N GLY A 518 -14.91 -29.29 35.77
CA GLY A 518 -14.47 -30.63 35.39
C GLY A 518 -13.43 -31.28 36.31
N SER A 519 -12.96 -30.54 37.34
CA SER A 519 -12.03 -31.01 38.37
C SER A 519 -12.70 -31.37 39.71
N LYS A 520 -14.04 -31.28 39.75
CA LYS A 520 -14.91 -31.78 40.82
C LYS A 520 -15.63 -33.03 40.36
#